data_AF-A0A1C3NWI7-F1
#
_entry.id   AF-A0A1C3NWI7-F1
#
_cell.length_a   1.000
_cell.length_b   1.000
_cell.length_c   1.000
_cell.angle_alpha   90.00
_cell.angle_beta   90.00
_cell.angle_gamma   90.00
#
_symmetry.space_group_name_H-M   'P 1'
#
loop_
_entity.id
_entity.type
_entity.pdbx_description
1 polymer ?
#
loop_
_entity_poly.entity_id
_entity_poly.type
_entity_poly.pdbx_seq_one_letter_code
_entity_poly.pdbx_strand_id
1 'polypeptide(L)'
;MSTPGGLVLPTNPDVPFPSLFAPVVEVGGGRYTAGLHPSAEGAQAAGDALADIHPSLVMRGVVELLPAWVVAQLASAYDELQQLGGAA
;
A
#
# COMPACT_ATOMS: atom_id res chain seq x y z
N MET A 1 -26.56 -7.18 -10.29
CA MET A 1 -25.62 -6.07 -10.56
C MET A 1 -25.22 -5.50 -9.21
N SER A 2 -23.98 -5.72 -8.77
CA SER A 2 -23.49 -5.21 -7.48
C SER A 2 -22.13 -4.56 -7.69
N THR A 3 -22.09 -3.23 -7.65
CA THR A 3 -20.93 -2.44 -7.23
C THR A 3 -21.49 -1.42 -6.26
N PRO A 4 -20.88 -1.23 -5.07
CA PRO A 4 -19.44 -1.03 -4.94
C PRO A 4 -18.77 -1.92 -3.87
N GLY A 5 -17.64 -2.54 -4.24
CA GLY A 5 -16.64 -3.01 -3.28
C GLY A 5 -15.92 -1.82 -2.64
N GLY A 6 -16.66 -1.02 -1.87
CA GLY A 6 -16.11 0.10 -1.13
C GLY A 6 -15.20 -0.39 -0.01
N LEU A 7 -14.07 0.27 0.19
CA LEU A 7 -13.20 -0.01 1.32
C LEU A 7 -13.91 0.37 2.62
N VAL A 8 -14.17 -0.62 3.49
CA VAL A 8 -14.73 -0.38 4.81
C VAL A 8 -13.58 -0.30 5.81
N LEU A 9 -13.35 0.90 6.35
CA LEU A 9 -12.36 1.09 7.40
C LEU A 9 -13.00 0.81 8.77
N PRO A 10 -12.29 0.11 9.68
CA PRO A 10 -12.78 -0.07 11.04
C PRO A 10 -12.95 1.28 11.72
N THR A 11 -14.11 1.49 12.35
CA THR A 11 -14.42 2.71 13.11
C THR A 11 -13.99 2.62 14.57
N ASN A 12 -13.71 1.41 15.06
CA ASN A 12 -13.15 1.17 16.37
C ASN A 12 -11.61 1.19 16.28
N PRO A 13 -10.92 2.10 16.99
CA PRO A 13 -9.46 2.20 16.97
C PRO A 13 -8.75 0.95 17.54
N ASP A 14 -9.45 0.12 18.31
CA ASP A 14 -8.90 -1.12 18.87
C ASP A 14 -8.95 -2.31 17.88
N VAL A 15 -9.63 -2.14 16.74
CA VAL A 15 -9.70 -3.16 15.70
C VAL A 15 -8.53 -2.95 14.74
N PRO A 16 -7.68 -3.98 14.50
CA PRO A 16 -6.58 -3.85 13.57
C PRO A 16 -7.11 -3.49 12.19
N PHE A 17 -6.46 -2.52 11.55
CA PHE A 17 -6.74 -2.20 10.16
C PHE A 17 -6.53 -3.45 9.30
N PRO A 18 -7.47 -3.75 8.38
CA PRO A 18 -7.26 -4.82 7.43
C PRO A 18 -6.05 -4.47 6.54
N SER A 19 -5.39 -5.49 6.00
CA SER A 19 -4.36 -5.28 4.97
C SER A 19 -4.95 -4.49 3.82
N LEU A 20 -4.26 -3.41 3.43
CA LEU A 20 -4.62 -2.56 2.31
C LEU A 20 -3.57 -2.73 1.21
N PHE A 21 -4.01 -2.70 -0.03
CA PHE A 21 -3.15 -2.89 -1.19
C PHE A 21 -3.29 -1.71 -2.14
N ALA A 22 -2.19 -1.31 -2.75
CA ALA A 22 -2.20 -0.27 -3.78
C ALA A 22 -1.38 -0.71 -5.00
N PRO A 23 -1.88 -0.49 -6.23
CA PRO A 23 -1.06 -0.63 -7.42
C PRO A 23 0.04 0.43 -7.43
N VAL A 24 1.24 0.01 -7.80
CA VAL A 24 2.38 0.87 -8.07
C VAL A 24 2.43 1.12 -9.56
N VAL A 25 2.31 2.39 -9.94
CA VAL A 25 2.29 2.84 -11.32
C VAL A 25 3.46 3.78 -11.57
N GLU A 26 3.98 3.78 -12.79
CA GLU A 26 5.03 4.69 -13.21
C GLU A 26 4.50 5.65 -14.29
N VAL A 27 4.71 6.95 -14.08
CA VAL A 27 4.33 8.01 -15.03
C VAL A 27 5.44 9.05 -15.07
N GLY A 28 5.93 9.38 -16.26
CA GLY A 28 6.97 10.40 -16.44
C GLY A 28 8.29 10.09 -15.72
N GLY A 29 8.60 8.81 -15.51
CA GLY A 29 9.79 8.35 -14.77
C GLY A 29 9.65 8.33 -13.25
N GLY A 30 8.52 8.81 -12.70
CA GLY A 30 8.22 8.74 -11.27
C GLY A 30 7.33 7.55 -10.93
N ARG A 31 7.52 6.95 -9.75
CA ARG A 31 6.70 5.85 -9.23
C ARG A 31 5.70 6.37 -8.18
N TYR A 32 4.46 5.93 -8.29
CA TYR A 32 3.35 6.37 -7.46
C TYR A 32 2.44 5.19 -7.09
N THR A 33 1.76 5.29 -5.94
CA THR A 33 0.67 4.37 -5.58
C THR A 33 -0.67 4.98 -5.99
N ALA A 34 -1.56 4.20 -6.61
CA ALA A 34 -2.85 4.70 -7.11
C ALA A 34 -4.04 4.00 -6.45
N GLY A 35 -4.71 4.68 -5.52
CA GLY A 35 -5.90 4.15 -4.84
C GLY A 35 -5.58 3.17 -3.70
N LEU A 36 -6.65 2.65 -3.08
CA LEU A 36 -6.59 1.70 -1.95
C LEU A 36 -7.57 0.57 -2.19
N HIS A 37 -7.11 -0.67 -2.00
CA HIS A 37 -7.89 -1.88 -2.28
C HIS A 37 -7.82 -2.85 -1.10
N PRO A 38 -8.89 -3.65 -0.87
CA PRO A 38 -8.92 -4.65 0.20
C PRO A 38 -8.17 -5.95 -0.16
N SER A 39 -7.72 -6.11 -1.42
CA SER A 39 -6.96 -7.29 -1.86
C SER A 39 -5.93 -6.93 -2.92
N ALA A 40 -4.87 -7.74 -3.00
CA ALA A 40 -3.82 -7.59 -4.01
C ALA A 40 -4.35 -7.77 -5.43
N GLU A 41 -5.25 -8.74 -5.64
CA GLU A 41 -5.91 -8.99 -6.94
C GLU A 41 -6.73 -7.79 -7.39
N GLY A 42 -7.46 -7.15 -6.47
CA GLY A 42 -8.24 -5.94 -6.76
C GLY A 42 -7.36 -4.75 -7.11
N ALA A 43 -6.24 -4.58 -6.41
CA ALA A 43 -5.23 -3.56 -6.72
C ALA A 43 -4.59 -3.81 -8.09
N GLN A 44 -4.23 -5.06 -8.40
CA GLN A 44 -3.63 -5.44 -9.68
C GLN A 44 -4.58 -5.12 -10.83
N ALA A 45 -5.83 -5.59 -10.76
CA ALA A 45 -6.83 -5.36 -11.80
C ALA A 45 -7.10 -3.85 -12.01
N ALA A 46 -7.11 -3.05 -10.94
CA ALA A 46 -7.26 -1.61 -11.06
C ALA A 46 -6.04 -0.93 -11.70
N GLY A 47 -4.83 -1.39 -11.37
CA GLY A 47 -3.58 -0.91 -11.98
C GLY A 47 -3.51 -1.24 -13.48
N ASP A 48 -3.89 -2.45 -13.86
CA ASP A 48 -3.95 -2.89 -15.25
C ASP A 48 -4.98 -2.08 -16.03
N ALA A 49 -6.20 -1.91 -15.48
CA ALA A 49 -7.23 -1.07 -16.10
C ALA A 49 -6.78 0.39 -16.25
N LEU A 50 -6.01 0.92 -15.30
CA LEU A 50 -5.47 2.28 -15.39
C LEU A 50 -4.40 2.41 -16.48
N ALA A 51 -3.53 1.41 -16.64
CA ALA A 51 -2.53 1.35 -17.70
C ALA A 51 -3.18 1.22 -19.09
N ASP A 52 -4.28 0.48 -19.21
CA ASP A 52 -5.05 0.37 -20.46
C ASP A 52 -5.68 1.70 -20.88
N ILE A 53 -6.09 2.53 -19.93
CA ILE A 53 -6.72 3.83 -20.19
C ILE A 53 -5.68 4.92 -20.48
N HIS A 54 -4.52 4.88 -19.81
CA HIS A 54 -3.54 5.96 -19.87
C HIS A 54 -2.19 5.48 -20.45
N PRO A 55 -1.92 5.71 -21.76
CA PRO A 55 -0.78 5.11 -22.47
C PRO A 55 0.62 5.44 -21.93
N SER A 56 0.76 6.53 -21.17
CA SER A 56 2.02 6.92 -20.53
C SER A 56 2.24 6.32 -19.14
N LEU A 57 1.27 5.54 -18.66
CA LEU A 57 1.31 4.89 -17.36
C LEU A 57 1.67 3.42 -17.54
N VAL A 58 2.62 2.96 -16.71
CA VAL A 58 3.02 1.56 -16.69
C VAL A 58 2.75 0.98 -15.31
N MET A 59 1.97 -0.10 -15.25
CA MET A 59 1.78 -0.87 -14.02
C MET A 59 3.09 -1.60 -13.66
N ARG A 60 3.59 -1.38 -12.44
CA ARG A 60 4.85 -1.96 -11.94
C ARG A 60 4.65 -3.10 -10.93
N GLY A 61 3.46 -3.20 -10.35
CA GLY A 61 3.11 -4.25 -9.39
C GLY A 61 2.20 -3.73 -8.28
N VAL A 62 2.05 -4.51 -7.20
CA VAL A 62 1.20 -4.16 -6.06
C VAL A 62 2.03 -4.13 -4.79
N VAL A 63 1.72 -3.17 -3.91
CA VAL A 63 2.32 -3.08 -2.57
C VAL A 63 1.24 -3.28 -1.51
N GLU A 64 1.56 -4.03 -0.47
CA GLU A 64 0.78 -4.07 0.78
C GLU A 64 1.19 -2.89 1.66
N LEU A 65 0.21 -2.11 2.08
CA LEU A 65 0.38 -0.93 2.91
C LEU A 65 0.29 -1.32 4.38
N LEU A 66 1.37 -1.04 5.10
CA LEU A 66 1.42 -1.28 6.54
C LEU A 66 0.64 -0.18 7.28
N PRO A 67 -0.16 -0.55 8.30
CA PRO A 67 -0.77 0.43 9.20
C PRO A 67 0.29 1.31 9.87
N ALA A 68 -0.02 2.59 10.11
CA ALA A 68 0.91 3.56 10.68
C ALA A 68 1.53 3.12 12.03
N TRP A 69 0.77 2.38 12.85
CA TRP A 69 1.27 1.84 14.12
C TRP A 69 2.33 0.76 13.92
N VAL A 70 2.22 -0.07 12.87
CA VAL A 70 3.24 -1.06 12.49
C VAL A 70 4.50 -0.35 12.05
N VAL A 71 4.35 0.73 11.26
CA VAL A 71 5.48 1.56 10.81
C VAL A 71 6.20 2.20 12.00
N ALA A 72 5.46 2.71 12.99
CA ALA A 72 6.05 3.28 14.20
C ALA A 72 6.80 2.24 15.05
N GLN A 73 6.26 1.02 15.19
CA GLN A 73 6.94 -0.07 15.89
C GLN A 73 8.21 -0.52 15.14
N LEU A 74 8.15 -0.63 13.82
CA LEU A 74 9.32 -0.95 12.99
C LEU A 74 10.39 0.13 13.07
N ALA A 75 10.02 1.41 13.08
CA ALA A 75 10.95 2.52 13.25
C ALA A 75 11.66 2.46 14.61
N SER A 76 10.90 2.23 15.69
CA SER A 76 11.47 2.05 17.05
C SER A 76 12.43 0.87 17.11
N ALA A 77 12.03 -0.29 16.55
CA ALA A 77 12.88 -1.48 16.52
C ALA A 77 14.16 -1.26 15.69
N TYR A 78 14.07 -0.48 14.62
CA TYR A 78 15.24 -0.11 13.80
C TYR A 78 16.19 0.82 14.54
N ASP A 79 15.67 1.82 15.25
CA ASP A 79 16.46 2.72 16.10
C ASP A 79 17.22 1.96 17.20
N GLU A 80 16.56 0.99 17.84
CA GLU A 80 17.20 0.12 18.85
C GLU A 80 18.34 -0.73 18.25
N LEU A 81 18.14 -1.29 17.05
CA LEU A 81 19.17 -2.05 16.35
C LEU A 81 20.37 -1.17 15.93
N GLN A 82 20.14 0.07 15.50
CA GLN A 82 21.23 0.99 15.19
C GLN A 82 22.05 1.38 16.43
N GLN A 83 21.39 1.57 17.58
CA GLN A 83 22.08 1.86 18.84
C GLN A 83 22.95 0.69 19.31
N LEU A 84 22.49 -0.55 19.12
CA LEU A 84 23.26 -1.74 19.44
C LEU A 84 24.43 -1.98 18.46
N GLY A 85 24.24 -1.67 17.17
CA GLY A 85 25.28 -1.81 16.14
C GLY A 85 26.34 -0.71 16.16
N GLY A 86 26.03 0.48 16.69
CA GLY A 86 26.95 1.61 16.82
C GLY A 86 27.77 1.65 18.11
N ALA A 87 27.52 0.73 19.04
CA ALA A 87 28.23 0.61 20.32
C ALA A 87 29.43 -0.36 20.28
N ALA A 88 29.87 -0.76 19.08
CA ALA A 88 31.01 -1.67 18.84
C ALA A 88 32.30 -0.92 18.50
#